data_AF-A0ABD8AYN1-F1
#
_entry.id   AF-A0ABD8AYN1-F1
#
_cell.length_a   1.000
_cell.length_b   1.000
_cell.length_c   1.000
_cell.angle_alpha   90.00
_cell.angle_beta   90.00
_cell.angle_gamma   90.00
#
_symmetry.space_group_name_H-M   'P 1'
#
loop_
_entity.id
_entity.type
_entity.pdbx_description
1 polymer ?
#
loop_
_entity_poly.entity_id
_entity_poly.type
_entity_poly.pdbx_seq_one_letter_code
_entity_poly.pdbx_strand_id
1 'polypeptide(L)'
;MFERINNIMGNLFGIGIIIAMFVLAVLAFKAMFRNIKRKFKPNSNNLIHCQSCRSAISGDAFMCPHCGHHYGRSSAGNSIFYCLLAGCGFLLGAFYGLQLFFEEEEVLIFFQTYFN
;
A
#
# COMPACT_ATOMS: atom_id res chain seq x y z
N MET A 1 -36.97 0.81 -18.45
CA MET A 1 -36.71 1.65 -17.24
C MET A 1 -35.85 0.88 -16.22
N PHE A 2 -36.25 -0.35 -15.86
CA PHE A 2 -35.51 -1.21 -14.93
C PHE A 2 -34.06 -1.49 -15.35
N GLU A 3 -33.81 -1.79 -16.63
CA GLU A 3 -32.45 -2.03 -17.16
C GLU A 3 -31.54 -0.79 -17.07
N ARG A 4 -32.08 0.41 -17.34
CA ARG A 4 -31.31 1.66 -17.19
C ARG A 4 -30.90 1.91 -15.74
N ILE A 5 -31.81 1.63 -14.79
CA ILE A 5 -31.52 1.78 -13.36
C ILE A 5 -30.43 0.77 -12.94
N ASN A 6 -30.53 -0.48 -13.38
CA ASN A 6 -29.53 -1.51 -13.08
C ASN A 6 -28.14 -1.13 -13.62
N ASN A 7 -28.05 -0.61 -14.84
CA ASN A 7 -26.77 -0.19 -15.43
C ASN A 7 -26.16 1.01 -14.69
N ILE A 8 -26.96 2.00 -14.31
CA ILE A 8 -26.49 3.15 -13.52
C ILE A 8 -25.94 2.69 -12.16
N MET A 9 -26.64 1.78 -11.49
CA MET A 9 -26.21 1.23 -10.20
C MET A 9 -24.92 0.41 -10.33
N GLY A 10 -24.79 -0.37 -11.41
CA GLY A 10 -23.58 -1.14 -11.73
C GLY A 10 -22.37 -0.23 -11.94
N ASN A 11 -22.49 0.81 -12.77
CA ASN A 11 -21.40 1.74 -13.04
C ASN A 11 -20.98 2.51 -11.79
N LEU A 12 -21.95 2.97 -10.99
CA LEU A 12 -21.67 3.66 -9.73
C LEU A 12 -20.89 2.78 -8.77
N PHE A 13 -21.24 1.49 -8.69
CA PHE A 13 -20.53 0.52 -7.86
C PHE A 13 -19.12 0.22 -8.38
N GLY A 14 -18.96 0.07 -9.70
CA GLY A 14 -17.67 -0.14 -10.36
C GLY A 14 -16.69 1.02 -10.10
N ILE A 15 -17.13 2.26 -10.34
CA ILE A 15 -16.35 3.47 -10.03
C ILE A 15 -16.00 3.51 -8.53
N GLY A 16 -16.96 3.18 -7.66
CA GLY A 16 -16.74 3.12 -6.21
C GLY A 16 -15.63 2.15 -5.81
N ILE A 17 -15.58 0.95 -6.40
CA ILE A 17 -14.53 -0.04 -6.16
C ILE A 17 -13.18 0.49 -6.63
N ILE A 18 -13.10 1.05 -7.85
CA ILE A 18 -11.85 1.57 -8.41
C ILE A 18 -11.27 2.67 -7.50
N ILE A 19 -12.11 3.62 -7.06
CA ILE A 19 -11.70 4.68 -6.12
C ILE A 19 -11.21 4.07 -4.80
N ALA A 20 -11.94 3.10 -4.25
CA ALA A 20 -11.55 2.43 -3.01
C ALA A 20 -10.18 1.75 -3.13
N MET A 21 -9.88 1.11 -4.27
CA MET A 21 -8.57 0.49 -4.52
C MET A 21 -7.44 1.52 -4.57
N PHE A 22 -7.64 2.66 -5.23
CA PHE A 22 -6.65 3.76 -5.20
C PHE A 22 -6.41 4.30 -3.78
N VAL A 23 -7.49 4.49 -3.00
CA VAL A 23 -7.37 4.94 -1.61
C VAL A 23 -6.60 3.93 -0.77
N LEU A 24 -6.92 2.63 -0.88
CA LEU A 24 -6.21 1.57 -0.16
C LEU A 24 -4.73 1.50 -0.55
N ALA A 25 -4.40 1.69 -1.83
CA ALA A 25 -3.01 1.77 -2.28
C ALA A 25 -2.27 2.92 -1.58
N VAL A 26 -2.82 4.13 -1.58
CA VAL A 26 -2.22 5.30 -0.92
C VAL A 26 -2.05 5.06 0.59
N LEU A 27 -3.05 4.46 1.24
CA LEU A 27 -2.96 4.12 2.67
C LEU A 27 -1.88 3.08 2.96
N ALA A 28 -1.71 2.07 2.09
CA ALA A 28 -0.66 1.06 2.20
C ALA A 28 0.74 1.70 2.07
N PHE A 29 0.96 2.56 1.09
CA PHE A 29 2.23 3.28 0.96
C PHE A 29 2.47 4.23 2.14
N LYS A 30 1.45 4.96 2.60
CA LYS A 30 1.56 5.80 3.81
C LYS A 30 1.92 4.98 5.05
N ALA A 31 1.38 3.76 5.19
CA ALA A 31 1.77 2.83 6.26
C ALA A 31 3.22 2.36 6.10
N MET A 32 3.67 2.06 4.88
CA MET A 32 5.06 1.70 4.58
C MET A 32 6.03 2.81 5.03
N PHE A 33 5.78 4.06 4.65
CA PHE A 33 6.63 5.18 5.07
C PHE A 33 6.65 5.38 6.59
N ARG A 34 5.51 5.17 7.28
CA ARG A 34 5.48 5.19 8.75
C ARG A 34 6.33 4.08 9.35
N ASN A 35 6.27 2.87 8.81
CA ASN A 35 7.08 1.73 9.28
C ASN A 35 8.58 1.96 9.07
N ILE A 36 8.97 2.52 7.92
CA ILE A 36 10.35 2.94 7.65
C ILE A 36 10.80 4.00 8.66
N LYS A 37 10.02 5.08 8.85
CA LYS A 37 10.35 6.14 9.82
C LYS A 37 10.51 5.61 11.24
N ARG A 38 9.66 4.67 11.67
CA ARG A 38 9.80 4.03 12.99
C ARG A 38 11.11 3.25 13.12
N LYS A 39 11.55 2.59 12.05
CA LYS A 39 12.82 1.84 12.04
C LYS A 39 14.04 2.74 12.24
N PHE A 40 13.99 3.98 11.77
CA PHE A 40 15.10 4.94 11.89
C PHE A 40 14.96 5.91 13.05
N LYS A 41 13.80 5.96 13.74
CA LYS A 41 13.62 6.81 14.90
C LYS A 41 14.19 6.07 16.13
N PRO A 42 15.31 6.53 16.73
CA PRO A 42 15.84 5.89 17.93
C PRO A 42 14.81 5.98 19.05
N ASN A 43 14.51 4.85 19.68
CA ASN A 43 13.59 4.79 20.81
C ASN A 43 14.38 5.03 22.10
N SER A 44 14.35 6.27 22.60
CA SER A 44 15.06 6.67 23.82
C SER A 44 14.50 6.04 25.10
N ASN A 45 13.33 5.39 25.04
CA ASN A 45 12.68 4.83 26.23
C ASN A 45 12.99 3.33 26.42
N ASN A 46 13.56 2.68 25.42
CA ASN A 46 14.01 1.28 25.49
C ASN A 46 15.49 1.23 25.14
N LEU A 47 16.36 1.75 26.01
CA LEU A 47 17.80 1.54 25.84
C LEU A 47 18.18 0.16 26.35
N ILE A 48 18.86 -0.62 25.51
CA ILE A 48 19.54 -1.86 25.89
C ILE A 48 21.05 -1.65 25.85
N HIS A 49 21.79 -2.43 26.60
CA HIS A 49 23.24 -2.45 26.48
C HIS A 49 23.67 -3.34 25.33
N CYS A 50 24.58 -2.82 24.50
CA CYS A 50 25.16 -3.58 23.41
C CYS A 50 25.89 -4.83 23.94
N GLN A 51 25.55 -6.03 23.43
CA GLN A 51 26.20 -7.29 23.82
C GLN A 51 27.72 -7.33 23.58
N SER A 52 28.24 -6.51 22.65
CA SER A 52 29.66 -6.48 22.28
C SER A 52 30.47 -5.39 22.99
N CYS A 53 30.01 -4.13 22.98
CA CYS A 53 30.76 -3.00 23.55
C CYS A 53 30.13 -2.41 24.82
N ARG A 54 28.98 -2.93 25.28
CA ARG A 54 28.20 -2.46 26.44
C ARG A 54 27.71 -1.02 26.39
N SER A 55 28.01 -0.27 25.33
CA SER A 55 27.41 1.05 25.09
C SER A 55 25.88 0.94 25.04
N ALA A 56 25.20 1.94 25.60
CA ALA A 56 23.76 2.02 25.55
C ALA A 56 23.30 2.29 24.11
N ILE A 57 22.37 1.47 23.62
CA ILE A 57 21.80 1.57 22.27
C ILE A 57 20.28 1.44 22.35
N SER A 58 19.57 1.91 21.32
CA SER A 58 18.13 1.66 21.21
C SER A 58 17.85 0.15 21.12
N GLY A 59 16.85 -0.37 21.81
CA GLY A 59 16.44 -1.78 21.79
C GLY A 59 16.00 -2.26 20.41
N ASP A 60 15.50 -1.32 19.60
CA ASP A 60 15.12 -1.54 18.20
C ASP A 60 16.31 -1.38 17.22
N ALA A 61 17.53 -1.13 17.71
CA ALA A 61 18.69 -0.88 16.86
C ALA A 61 19.11 -2.15 16.11
N PHE A 62 19.17 -2.05 14.78
CA PHE A 62 19.66 -3.14 13.91
C PHE A 62 21.17 -3.36 14.05
N MET A 63 21.91 -2.29 14.33
CA MET A 63 23.37 -2.28 14.42
C MET A 63 23.79 -1.30 15.53
N CYS A 64 24.76 -1.70 16.32
CA CYS A 64 25.37 -0.82 17.31
C CYS A 64 26.18 0.29 16.59
N PRO A 65 25.89 1.59 16.82
CA PRO A 65 26.63 2.68 16.17
C PRO A 65 28.06 2.85 16.70
N HIS A 66 28.39 2.25 17.86
CA HIS A 66 29.69 2.38 18.50
C HIS A 66 30.70 1.32 18.06
N CYS A 67 30.26 0.07 17.89
CA CYS A 67 31.15 -1.06 17.56
C CYS A 67 30.75 -1.84 16.31
N GLY A 68 29.63 -1.50 15.67
CA GLY A 68 29.15 -2.19 14.48
C GLY A 68 28.56 -3.59 14.72
N HIS A 69 28.31 -3.98 15.97
CA HIS A 69 27.67 -5.26 16.27
C HIS A 69 26.24 -5.32 15.72
N HIS A 70 25.91 -6.37 14.97
CA HIS A 70 24.61 -6.55 14.32
C HIS A 70 23.66 -7.38 15.17
N TYR A 71 22.42 -6.90 15.39
CA TYR A 71 21.38 -7.59 16.17
C TYR A 71 20.42 -8.43 15.32
N GLY A 72 20.75 -8.67 14.06
CA GLY A 72 19.97 -9.52 13.16
C GLY A 72 18.68 -8.86 12.60
N ARG A 73 17.83 -9.68 11.98
CA ARG A 73 16.66 -9.25 11.19
C ARG A 73 15.51 -8.78 12.10
N SER A 74 15.27 -7.48 12.14
CA SER A 74 14.04 -6.90 12.70
C SER A 74 12.79 -7.41 11.94
N SER A 75 11.80 -7.94 12.67
CA SER A 75 10.48 -8.33 12.16
C SER A 75 9.72 -7.18 11.46
N ALA A 76 10.13 -5.93 11.69
CA ALA A 76 9.60 -4.75 11.01
C ALA A 76 9.90 -4.75 9.50
N GLY A 77 10.97 -5.42 9.05
CA GLY A 77 11.28 -5.56 7.62
C GLY A 77 10.18 -6.26 6.83
N ASN A 78 9.56 -7.28 7.43
CA ASN A 78 8.45 -8.00 6.82
C ASN A 78 7.22 -7.09 6.65
N SER A 79 6.92 -6.25 7.64
CA SER A 79 5.79 -5.31 7.56
C SER A 79 5.95 -4.26 6.45
N ILE A 80 7.18 -3.80 6.19
CA ILE A 80 7.48 -2.86 5.10
C ILE A 80 7.27 -3.54 3.75
N PHE A 81 7.76 -4.77 3.60
CA PHE A 81 7.61 -5.56 2.38
C PHE A 81 6.13 -5.88 2.08
N TYR A 82 5.34 -6.28 3.07
CA TYR A 82 3.92 -6.55 2.87
C TYR A 82 3.13 -5.27 2.52
N CYS A 83 3.45 -4.12 3.14
CA CYS A 83 2.81 -2.85 2.75
C CYS A 83 3.16 -2.45 1.31
N LEU A 84 4.40 -2.69 0.87
CA LEU A 84 4.82 -2.45 -0.52
C LEU A 84 4.05 -3.35 -1.49
N LEU A 85 4.03 -4.66 -1.23
CA LEU A 85 3.35 -5.64 -2.07
C LEU A 85 1.83 -5.35 -2.17
N ALA A 86 1.19 -5.03 -1.04
CA ALA A 86 -0.22 -4.66 -1.00
C ALA A 86 -0.49 -3.36 -1.78
N GLY A 87 0.34 -2.33 -1.58
CA GLY A 87 0.20 -1.06 -2.31
C GLY A 87 0.31 -1.23 -3.83
N CYS A 88 1.30 -2.00 -4.29
CA CYS A 88 1.45 -2.33 -5.71
C CYS A 88 0.27 -3.16 -6.24
N GLY A 89 -0.20 -4.16 -5.48
CA GLY A 89 -1.35 -4.99 -5.85
C GLY A 89 -2.63 -4.17 -6.02
N PHE A 90 -2.92 -3.25 -5.09
CA PHE A 90 -4.07 -2.36 -5.20
C PHE A 90 -3.96 -1.39 -6.38
N LEU A 91 -2.76 -0.85 -6.66
CA LEU A 91 -2.55 0.00 -7.85
C LEU A 91 -2.80 -0.76 -9.15
N LEU A 92 -2.19 -1.94 -9.30
CA LEU A 92 -2.35 -2.77 -10.49
C LEU A 92 -3.81 -3.13 -10.72
N GLY A 93 -4.51 -3.56 -9.65
CA GLY A 93 -5.92 -3.87 -9.73
C GLY A 93 -6.80 -2.65 -10.05
N ALA A 94 -6.45 -1.46 -9.54
CA ALA A 94 -7.18 -0.24 -9.85
C ALA A 94 -7.01 0.19 -11.33
N PHE A 95 -5.79 0.10 -11.87
CA PHE A 95 -5.52 0.36 -13.28
C PHE A 95 -6.19 -0.66 -14.21
N TYR A 96 -6.17 -1.94 -13.83
CA TYR A 96 -6.89 -2.99 -14.57
C TYR A 96 -8.40 -2.76 -14.53
N GLY A 97 -8.96 -2.36 -13.38
CA GLY A 97 -10.35 -1.97 -13.26
C GLY A 97 -10.72 -0.78 -14.13
N LEU A 98 -9.86 0.25 -14.20
CA LEU A 98 -10.05 1.38 -15.12
C LEU A 98 -10.05 0.93 -16.58
N GLN A 99 -9.10 0.07 -16.98
CA GLN A 99 -9.05 -0.45 -18.34
C GLN A 99 -10.36 -1.15 -18.72
N LEU A 100 -10.84 -2.07 -17.88
CA LEU A 100 -12.11 -2.77 -18.12
C LEU A 100 -13.30 -1.81 -18.17
N PHE A 101 -13.32 -0.82 -17.28
CA PHE A 101 -14.42 0.15 -17.22
C PHE A 101 -14.50 1.00 -18.50
N PHE A 102 -13.35 1.46 -19.02
CA PHE A 102 -13.32 2.23 -20.26
C PHE A 102 -13.56 1.39 -21.51
N GLU A 103 -13.13 0.12 -21.56
CA GLU A 103 -13.45 -0.79 -22.66
C GLU A 103 -14.96 -0.98 -22.82
N GLU A 104 -15.73 -1.06 -21.72
CA GLU A 104 -17.20 -1.15 -21.81
C GLU A 104 -17.86 0.16 -22.27
N GLU A 105 -17.35 1.32 -21.83
CA GLU A 105 -17.89 2.62 -22.24
C GLU A 105 -17.62 2.91 -23.73
N GLU A 106 -16.43 2.59 -24.26
CA GLU A 106 -16.11 2.77 -25.68
C GLU A 106 -17.01 1.92 -26.60
N VAL A 107 -17.30 0.67 -26.21
CA VAL A 107 -18.21 -0.21 -26.96
C VAL A 107 -19.63 0.33 -26.94
N LEU A 108 -20.12 0.82 -25.79
CA LEU A 108 -21.44 1.46 -25.67
C LEU A 108 -21.57 2.71 -26.55
N ILE A 109 -20.55 3.58 -26.55
CA ILE A 109 -20.52 4.79 -27.39
C ILE A 109 -20.50 4.41 -28.88
N PHE A 110 -19.70 3.41 -29.27
CA PHE A 110 -19.66 2.92 -30.65
C PHE A 110 -21.03 2.41 -31.12
N PHE A 111 -21.71 1.57 -30.34
CA PHE A 111 -23.05 1.10 -30.70
C PHE A 111 -24.07 2.25 -30.79
N GLN A 112 -24.02 3.22 -29.87
CA GLN A 112 -24.95 4.34 -29.88
C GLN A 112 -24.72 5.33 -31.03
N THR A 113 -23.51 5.41 -31.57
CA THR A 113 -23.15 6.32 -32.68
C THR A 113 -23.39 5.71 -34.06
N TYR A 114 -23.27 4.38 -34.18
CA TYR A 114 -23.34 3.69 -35.47
C TYR A 114 -24.61 2.86 -35.70
N PHE A 115 -25.35 2.49 -34.66
CA PHE A 115 -26.53 1.62 -34.74
C PHE A 115 -27.82 2.26 -34.19
N ASN A 116 -27.81 3.57 -33.92
CA ASN A 116 -28.97 4.37 -33.53
C ASN A 116 -29.03 5.62 -34.41
#